data_AF-A0A7R8HCE3-F1
#
_entry.id   AF-A0A7R8HCE3-F1
#
_cell.length_a   1.000
_cell.length_b   1.000
_cell.length_c   1.000
_cell.angle_alpha   90.00
_cell.angle_beta   90.00
_cell.angle_gamma   90.00
#
_symmetry.space_group_name_H-M   'P 1'
#
loop_
_entity.id
_entity.type
_entity.pdbx_description
1 polymer ?
#
loop_
_entity_poly.entity_id
_entity_poly.type
_entity_poly.pdbx_seq_one_letter_code
_entity_poly.pdbx_strand_id
1 'polypeptide(L)'
;MLYDKIITLSVLQRHFLRTGKILGSFKLDVATVMSQEDHQFYHKWALLTDPDDITGGPKGYLKCDINVITKGDAVKIPPKSERDEDDIEANLLLPDGVPAERQRAKYIVRIYRADGLPRMNSSIMANLKHAFGGPPKDLVDPYVQVSFAGLCGRTSVKKKFL
;
A
#
# COMPACT_ATOMS: atom_id res chain seq x y z
N MET A 1 1.03 -0.97 -19.39
CA MET A 1 0.13 -0.32 -20.37
C MET A 1 -0.41 0.97 -19.73
N LEU A 2 -1.22 1.81 -20.40
CA LEU A 2 -1.74 3.05 -19.76
C LEU A 2 -2.68 2.73 -18.58
N TYR A 3 -3.50 1.69 -18.75
CA TYR A 3 -4.54 1.27 -17.82
C TYR A 3 -4.03 0.87 -16.42
N ASP A 4 -2.81 0.32 -16.33
CA ASP A 4 -2.21 -0.10 -15.05
C ASP A 4 -1.61 1.04 -14.24
N LYS A 5 -1.61 2.27 -14.78
CA LYS A 5 -1.05 3.43 -14.06
C LYS A 5 -1.97 3.83 -12.92
N ILE A 6 -1.36 4.19 -11.79
CA ILE A 6 -2.08 4.62 -10.59
C ILE A 6 -2.16 6.15 -10.55
N ILE A 7 -3.36 6.67 -10.41
CA ILE A 7 -3.65 8.04 -10.02
C ILE A 7 -3.59 8.12 -8.50
N THR A 8 -2.80 9.05 -7.96
CA THR A 8 -2.70 9.28 -6.52
C THR A 8 -3.16 10.70 -6.21
N LEU A 9 -4.20 10.82 -5.39
CA LEU A 9 -4.68 12.09 -4.84
C LEU A 9 -4.15 12.20 -3.40
N SER A 10 -3.44 13.28 -3.10
CA SER A 10 -2.83 13.49 -1.78
C SER A 10 -3.09 14.91 -1.28
N VAL A 11 -3.50 15.03 -0.03
CA VAL A 11 -3.61 16.32 0.66
C VAL A 11 -2.37 16.50 1.54
N LEU A 12 -1.65 17.60 1.36
CA LEU A 12 -0.44 17.90 2.10
C LEU A 12 -0.61 19.18 2.92
N GLN A 13 -0.15 19.13 4.17
CA GLN A 13 0.02 20.33 4.97
C GLN A 13 1.43 20.88 4.75
N ARG A 14 1.52 22.08 4.16
CA ARG A 14 2.80 22.77 3.99
C ARG A 14 3.31 23.28 5.33
N HIS A 15 4.60 23.07 5.59
CA HIS A 15 5.34 23.76 6.65
C HIS A 15 6.47 24.56 6.02
N PHE A 16 6.77 25.73 6.60
CA PHE A 16 7.75 26.67 6.03
C PHE A 16 9.18 26.10 5.96
N LEU A 17 9.55 25.15 6.83
CA LEU A 17 10.92 24.63 6.99
C LEU A 17 11.06 23.11 6.83
N ARG A 18 9.99 22.38 6.48
CA ARG A 18 10.00 20.91 6.32
C ARG A 18 9.19 20.51 5.10
N THR A 19 9.56 19.38 4.50
CA THR A 19 8.74 18.69 3.49
C THR A 19 7.32 18.51 4.05
N GLY A 20 6.30 18.88 3.27
CA GLY A 20 4.92 18.88 3.73
C GLY A 20 4.46 17.51 4.23
N LYS A 21 3.71 17.47 5.34
CA LYS A 21 3.15 16.23 5.88
C LYS A 21 1.93 15.83 5.06
N ILE A 22 1.85 14.59 4.60
CA ILE A 22 0.63 14.04 3.99
C ILE A 22 -0.42 13.88 5.09
N LEU A 23 -1.58 14.51 4.91
CA LEU A 23 -2.74 14.39 5.80
C LEU A 23 -3.63 13.20 5.43
N GLY A 24 -3.62 12.83 4.15
CA GLY A 24 -4.34 11.67 3.66
C GLY A 24 -4.15 11.52 2.16
N SER A 25 -4.40 10.29 1.68
CA SER A 25 -4.29 9.95 0.27
C SER A 25 -5.40 9.00 -0.17
N PHE A 26 -5.72 9.06 -1.46
CA PHE A 26 -6.58 8.15 -2.18
C PHE A 26 -5.90 7.70 -3.46
N LYS A 27 -6.12 6.45 -3.87
CA LYS A 27 -5.53 5.85 -5.07
C LYS A 27 -6.57 5.10 -5.85
N LEU A 28 -6.48 5.21 -7.17
CA LEU A 28 -7.23 4.43 -8.15
C LEU A 28 -6.34 4.23 -9.39
N ASP A 29 -6.61 3.23 -10.19
CA ASP A 29 -5.95 3.06 -11.48
C ASP A 29 -6.65 3.86 -12.59
N VAL A 30 -5.95 4.09 -13.70
CA VAL A 30 -6.47 4.81 -14.86
C VAL A 30 -7.62 4.02 -15.53
N ALA A 31 -7.60 2.70 -15.50
CA ALA A 31 -8.65 1.87 -16.08
C ALA A 31 -10.01 2.13 -15.41
N THR A 32 -10.01 2.34 -14.10
CA THR A 32 -11.22 2.71 -13.32
C THR A 32 -11.87 3.99 -13.82
N VAL A 33 -11.10 5.02 -14.24
CA VAL A 33 -11.70 6.24 -14.81
C VAL A 33 -12.15 5.98 -16.25
N MET A 34 -11.36 5.23 -17.01
CA MET A 34 -11.67 4.88 -18.40
C MET A 34 -12.93 4.00 -18.53
N SER A 35 -13.30 3.23 -17.52
CA SER A 35 -14.52 2.40 -17.54
C SER A 35 -15.80 3.21 -17.36
N GLN A 36 -15.72 4.46 -16.88
CA GLN A 36 -16.88 5.32 -16.69
C GLN A 36 -17.41 5.86 -18.02
N GLU A 37 -18.68 6.26 -18.02
CA GLU A 37 -19.25 7.04 -19.11
C GLU A 37 -18.39 8.29 -19.34
N ASP A 38 -18.08 8.55 -20.61
CA ASP A 38 -17.25 9.68 -21.03
C ASP A 38 -15.84 9.74 -20.42
N HIS A 39 -15.34 8.61 -19.89
CA HIS A 39 -14.03 8.49 -19.27
C HIS A 39 -13.79 9.53 -18.16
N GLN A 40 -14.85 9.83 -17.40
CA GLN A 40 -14.81 10.87 -16.38
C GLN A 40 -15.53 10.50 -15.08
N PHE A 41 -15.01 11.06 -13.99
CA PHE A 41 -15.70 11.27 -12.72
C PHE A 41 -16.02 12.75 -12.59
N TYR A 42 -17.26 13.05 -12.19
CA TYR A 42 -17.72 14.40 -11.90
C TYR A 42 -18.30 14.47 -10.50
N HIS A 43 -17.90 15.48 -9.73
CA HIS A 43 -18.35 15.76 -8.37
C HIS A 43 -18.24 14.55 -7.42
N LYS A 44 -17.19 13.75 -7.57
CA LYS A 44 -16.97 12.56 -6.72
C LYS A 44 -16.09 12.88 -5.52
N TRP A 45 -16.40 12.23 -4.39
CA TRP A 45 -15.71 12.39 -3.11
C TRP A 45 -14.73 11.25 -2.87
N ALA A 46 -13.44 11.53 -2.94
CA ALA A 46 -12.39 10.60 -2.59
C ALA A 46 -12.20 10.55 -1.05
N LEU A 47 -12.43 9.37 -0.46
CA LEU A 47 -12.19 9.14 0.97
C LEU A 47 -10.68 9.02 1.23
N LEU A 48 -10.13 9.97 1.97
CA LEU A 48 -8.71 10.03 2.28
C LEU A 48 -8.37 9.12 3.46
N THR A 49 -7.34 8.30 3.31
CA THR A 49 -6.76 7.50 4.40
C THR A 49 -5.32 7.90 4.64
N ASP A 50 -4.86 7.76 5.88
CA ASP A 50 -3.45 7.91 6.20
C ASP A 50 -2.66 6.75 5.57
N PRO A 51 -1.71 7.01 4.65
CA PRO A 51 -0.94 5.94 4.03
C PRO A 51 -0.05 5.18 5.03
N ASP A 52 0.30 5.79 6.16
CA ASP A 52 1.13 5.19 7.20
C ASP A 52 0.27 4.54 8.32
N ASP A 53 -1.03 4.83 8.37
CA ASP A 53 -1.99 4.24 9.31
C ASP A 53 -3.28 3.82 8.60
N ILE A 54 -3.22 2.64 7.98
CA ILE A 54 -4.38 2.00 7.33
C ILE A 54 -5.49 1.60 8.30
N THR A 55 -5.24 1.60 9.62
CA THR A 55 -6.21 1.17 10.63
C THR A 55 -7.00 2.33 11.22
N GLY A 56 -6.46 3.54 11.16
CA GLY A 56 -7.00 4.77 11.75
C GLY A 56 -8.19 5.39 11.04
N GLY A 57 -8.80 4.68 10.08
CA GLY A 57 -10.02 5.08 9.40
C GLY A 57 -9.87 6.30 8.47
N PRO A 58 -11.02 6.87 8.04
CA PRO A 58 -11.04 8.06 7.18
C PRO A 58 -10.38 9.28 7.86
N LYS A 59 -9.55 10.02 7.12
CA LYS A 59 -8.95 11.29 7.56
C LYS A 59 -9.66 12.52 7.01
N GLY A 60 -10.55 12.33 6.03
CA GLY A 60 -11.33 13.39 5.39
C GLY A 60 -11.78 12.97 3.99
N TYR A 61 -12.39 13.89 3.27
CA TYR A 61 -12.86 13.68 1.90
C TYR A 61 -12.33 14.78 0.98
N LEU A 62 -12.03 14.42 -0.26
CA LEU A 62 -11.62 15.34 -1.32
C LEU A 62 -12.62 15.26 -2.47
N LYS A 63 -13.36 16.35 -2.73
CA LYS A 63 -14.19 16.46 -3.93
C LYS A 63 -13.28 16.67 -5.14
N CYS A 64 -13.49 15.90 -6.21
CA CYS A 64 -12.70 16.00 -7.42
C CYS A 64 -13.47 15.62 -8.67
N ASP A 65 -13.05 16.23 -9.77
CA ASP A 65 -13.40 15.84 -11.13
C ASP A 65 -12.15 15.25 -11.78
N ILE A 66 -12.28 14.10 -12.43
CA ILE A 66 -11.17 13.38 -13.06
C ILE A 66 -11.62 12.97 -14.46
N ASN A 67 -10.88 13.36 -15.49
CA ASN A 67 -11.15 12.94 -16.86
C ASN A 67 -9.86 12.39 -17.50
N VAL A 68 -9.97 11.25 -18.19
CA VAL A 68 -8.88 10.67 -18.97
C VAL A 68 -9.17 10.83 -20.46
N ILE A 69 -8.36 11.66 -21.12
CA ILE A 69 -8.48 11.97 -22.54
C ILE A 69 -7.39 11.23 -23.31
N THR A 70 -7.77 10.44 -24.33
CA THR A 70 -6.82 9.76 -25.21
C THR A 70 -6.69 10.49 -26.56
N LYS A 71 -5.68 10.10 -27.34
CA LYS A 71 -5.41 10.77 -28.63
C LYS A 71 -6.57 10.52 -29.60
N GLY A 72 -7.27 11.59 -29.97
CA GLY A 72 -8.42 11.54 -30.87
C GLY A 72 -9.75 11.76 -30.17
N ASP A 73 -9.78 11.78 -28.84
CA ASP A 73 -11.00 12.06 -28.08
C ASP A 73 -11.33 13.55 -28.08
N ALA A 74 -12.62 13.86 -28.19
CA ALA A 74 -13.13 15.20 -27.97
C ALA A 74 -13.26 15.47 -26.46
N VAL A 75 -12.77 16.60 -25.99
CA VAL A 75 -12.94 17.00 -24.58
C VAL A 75 -14.42 17.32 -24.34
N LYS A 76 -15.08 16.51 -23.52
CA LYS A 76 -16.44 16.78 -23.05
C LYS A 76 -16.39 17.66 -21.81
N ILE A 77 -17.19 18.72 -21.82
CA ILE A 77 -17.33 19.60 -20.65
C ILE A 77 -18.38 18.97 -19.75
N PRO A 78 -18.09 18.74 -18.46
CA PRO A 78 -19.08 18.23 -17.54
C PRO A 78 -20.32 19.15 -17.48
N PRO A 79 -21.54 18.58 -17.36
CA PRO A 79 -22.74 19.39 -17.21
C PRO A 79 -22.63 20.27 -15.96
N LYS A 80 -23.00 21.56 -16.07
CA LYS A 80 -23.06 22.46 -14.93
C LYS A 80 -24.16 22.00 -13.97
N SER A 81 -23.80 21.33 -12.88
CA SER A 81 -24.73 21.07 -11.78
C SER A 81 -24.77 22.27 -10.84
N GLU A 82 -25.57 23.30 -11.16
CA GLU A 82 -25.66 24.50 -10.32
C GLU A 82 -26.44 24.29 -9.00
N ARG A 83 -26.98 23.07 -8.73
CA ARG A 83 -27.93 22.85 -7.62
C ARG A 83 -27.91 21.46 -6.97
N ASP A 84 -26.88 20.66 -7.15
CA ASP A 84 -26.85 19.37 -6.46
C ASP A 84 -26.44 19.57 -5.00
N GLU A 85 -27.28 19.09 -4.09
CA GLU A 85 -26.96 18.97 -2.67
C GLU A 85 -25.68 18.13 -2.55
N ASP A 86 -24.68 18.63 -1.81
CA ASP A 86 -23.36 17.98 -1.68
C ASP A 86 -23.47 16.71 -0.81
N ASP A 87 -24.13 15.68 -1.34
CA ASP A 87 -24.25 14.36 -0.72
C ASP A 87 -22.96 13.58 -0.94
N ILE A 88 -22.13 13.55 0.11
CA ILE A 88 -20.84 12.85 0.13
C ILE A 88 -21.03 11.34 -0.05
N GLU A 89 -21.98 10.75 0.67
CA GLU A 89 -22.15 9.30 0.72
C GLU A 89 -22.73 8.77 -0.60
N ALA A 90 -23.63 9.51 -1.24
CA ALA A 90 -24.15 9.17 -2.56
C ALA A 90 -23.12 9.35 -3.69
N ASN A 91 -22.07 10.16 -3.48
CA ASN A 91 -21.09 10.51 -4.51
C ASN A 91 -19.66 10.08 -4.16
N LEU A 92 -19.48 9.05 -3.34
CA LEU A 92 -18.15 8.50 -3.08
C LEU A 92 -17.47 8.02 -4.37
N LEU A 93 -16.18 8.30 -4.46
CA LEU A 93 -15.33 7.79 -5.52
C LEU A 93 -14.91 6.36 -5.16
N LEU A 94 -15.68 5.39 -5.65
CA LEU A 94 -15.47 3.96 -5.42
C LEU A 94 -15.11 3.28 -6.74
N PRO A 95 -13.98 2.54 -6.80
CA PRO A 95 -13.72 1.65 -7.91
C PRO A 95 -14.80 0.57 -8.02
N ASP A 96 -15.04 0.07 -9.23
CA ASP A 96 -16.01 -0.99 -9.48
C ASP A 96 -15.78 -2.21 -8.57
N GLY A 97 -16.84 -2.66 -7.91
CA GLY A 97 -16.78 -3.81 -6.99
C GLY A 97 -16.23 -3.51 -5.60
N VAL A 98 -15.88 -2.25 -5.29
CA VAL A 98 -15.49 -1.85 -3.93
C VAL A 98 -16.70 -1.26 -3.19
N PRO A 99 -17.24 -1.94 -2.17
CA PRO A 99 -18.34 -1.38 -1.38
C PRO A 99 -17.89 -0.10 -0.66
N ALA A 100 -18.85 0.82 -0.43
CA ALA A 100 -18.63 2.07 0.31
C ALA A 100 -18.02 1.81 1.70
N GLU A 101 -18.52 0.78 2.38
CA GLU A 101 -17.81 0.18 3.51
C GLU A 101 -16.61 -0.62 3.01
N ARG A 102 -15.41 -0.07 3.19
CA ARG A 102 -14.18 -0.84 2.98
C ARG A 102 -14.18 -2.08 3.88
N GLN A 103 -14.40 -3.25 3.28
CA GLN A 103 -14.20 -4.53 3.95
C GLN A 103 -12.73 -4.64 4.38
N ARG A 104 -12.50 -4.63 5.70
CA ARG A 104 -11.17 -4.83 6.26
C ARG A 104 -10.83 -6.31 6.19
N ALA A 105 -9.85 -6.69 5.38
CA ALA A 105 -9.29 -8.03 5.41
C ALA A 105 -8.21 -8.12 6.51
N LYS A 106 -8.35 -9.07 7.44
CA LYS A 106 -7.31 -9.40 8.42
C LYS A 106 -6.56 -10.64 7.98
N TYR A 107 -5.34 -10.45 7.47
CA TYR A 107 -4.44 -11.55 7.16
C TYR A 107 -3.67 -11.98 8.41
N ILE A 108 -3.84 -13.24 8.82
CA ILE A 108 -3.11 -13.82 9.95
C ILE A 108 -2.13 -14.85 9.39
N VAL A 109 -0.84 -14.54 9.45
CA VAL A 109 0.22 -15.46 9.04
C VAL A 109 0.82 -16.12 10.29
N ARG A 110 0.69 -17.45 10.40
CA ARG A 110 1.27 -18.23 11.50
C ARG A 110 2.45 -19.04 10.98
N ILE A 111 3.61 -18.82 11.58
CA ILE A 111 4.85 -19.51 11.22
C ILE A 111 5.09 -20.58 12.28
N TYR A 112 4.97 -21.85 11.87
CA TYR A 112 5.04 -22.99 12.80
C TYR A 112 6.45 -23.55 12.93
N ARG A 113 7.09 -23.88 11.80
CA ARG A 113 8.46 -24.41 11.76
C ARG A 113 9.10 -24.19 10.39
N ALA A 114 10.43 -24.25 10.35
CA ALA A 114 11.21 -24.31 9.13
C ALA A 114 12.26 -25.42 9.29
N ASP A 115 12.19 -26.42 8.42
CA ASP A 115 13.07 -27.59 8.44
C ASP A 115 14.10 -27.49 7.31
N GLY A 116 15.27 -28.12 7.46
CA GLY A 116 16.27 -28.19 6.39
C GLY A 116 16.97 -26.87 6.05
N LEU A 117 17.00 -25.91 6.97
CA LEU A 117 17.69 -24.64 6.75
C LEU A 117 19.20 -24.85 6.47
N PRO A 118 19.79 -24.09 5.53
CA PRO A 118 21.20 -24.23 5.19
C PRO A 118 22.05 -23.93 6.41
N ARG A 119 22.97 -24.85 6.73
CA ARG A 119 24.00 -24.61 7.73
C ARG A 119 25.07 -23.75 7.08
N MET A 120 25.43 -22.64 7.71
CA MET A 120 26.57 -21.86 7.26
C MET A 120 27.84 -22.67 7.54
N ASN A 121 28.35 -23.33 6.51
CA ASN A 121 29.67 -23.96 6.47
C ASN A 121 30.73 -22.85 6.52
N SER A 122 31.24 -22.60 7.71
CA SER A 122 32.26 -21.59 7.96
C SER A 122 33.62 -22.02 7.42
N SER A 123 33.80 -22.08 6.10
CA SER A 123 35.11 -22.39 5.47
C SER A 123 36.22 -21.42 5.90
N ILE A 124 35.86 -20.19 6.33
CA ILE A 124 36.81 -19.19 6.83
C ILE A 124 37.10 -19.32 8.35
N MET A 125 36.12 -19.71 9.20
CA MET A 125 36.36 -19.95 10.64
C MET A 125 36.86 -21.37 10.96
N ALA A 126 36.71 -22.33 10.05
CA ALA A 126 37.19 -23.69 10.23
C ALA A 126 38.72 -23.73 10.41
N ASN A 127 39.45 -22.89 9.65
CA ASN A 127 40.91 -22.82 9.72
C ASN A 127 41.43 -22.11 10.98
N LEU A 128 40.66 -21.15 11.54
CA LEU A 128 41.07 -20.44 12.76
C LEU A 128 40.72 -21.23 14.04
N LYS A 129 39.69 -22.09 14.01
CA LYS A 129 39.25 -22.87 15.17
C LYS A 129 39.86 -24.27 15.28
N HIS A 130 40.50 -24.78 14.23
CA HIS A 130 41.33 -25.98 14.33
C HIS A 130 42.49 -25.82 15.33
N ALA A 131 42.92 -24.59 15.61
CA ALA A 131 43.90 -24.27 16.64
C ALA A 131 43.35 -24.31 18.09
N PHE A 132 42.02 -24.38 18.29
CA PHE A 132 41.38 -24.27 19.61
C PHE A 132 40.36 -25.38 19.94
N GLY A 133 40.33 -26.48 19.17
CA GLY A 133 39.73 -27.77 19.58
C GLY A 133 38.21 -27.82 19.84
N GLY A 134 37.44 -26.78 19.53
CA GLY A 134 36.00 -26.76 19.77
C GLY A 134 35.18 -27.39 18.62
N PRO A 135 34.04 -28.06 18.91
CA PRO A 135 33.18 -28.62 17.87
C PRO A 135 32.58 -27.51 16.97
N PRO A 136 32.29 -27.81 15.69
CA PRO A 136 31.72 -26.85 14.76
C PRO A 136 30.33 -26.41 15.26
N LYS A 137 30.18 -25.10 15.51
CA LYS A 137 28.90 -24.48 15.89
C LYS A 137 28.19 -23.98 14.64
N ASP A 138 26.93 -24.39 14.46
CA ASP A 138 26.03 -23.78 13.47
C ASP A 138 25.84 -22.30 13.83
N LEU A 139 26.35 -21.41 12.98
CA LEU A 139 26.37 -19.95 13.18
C LEU A 139 25.16 -19.26 12.53
N VAL A 140 24.02 -19.93 12.44
CA VAL A 140 22.85 -19.40 11.76
C VAL A 140 21.83 -18.93 12.79
N ASP A 141 21.40 -17.68 12.63
CA ASP A 141 20.37 -16.99 13.42
C ASP A 141 19.11 -16.79 12.55
N PRO A 142 18.33 -17.85 12.28
CA PRO A 142 17.20 -17.75 11.37
C PRO A 142 16.04 -16.96 11.96
N TYR A 143 15.36 -16.20 11.09
CA TYR A 143 14.08 -15.56 11.32
C TYR A 143 13.27 -15.56 10.02
N VAL A 144 11.96 -15.33 10.12
CA VAL A 144 11.09 -15.19 8.96
C VAL A 144 10.60 -13.75 8.88
N GLN A 145 10.66 -13.18 7.68
CA GLN A 145 10.04 -11.90 7.35
C GLN A 145 8.84 -12.15 6.44
N VAL A 146 7.71 -11.56 6.78
CA VAL A 146 6.49 -11.55 5.97
C VAL A 146 6.27 -10.11 5.52
N SER A 147 6.01 -9.93 4.22
CA SER A 147 5.73 -8.60 3.66
C SER A 147 4.53 -8.67 2.73
N PHE A 148 3.54 -7.79 2.94
CA PHE A 148 2.33 -7.73 2.14
C PHE A 148 1.79 -6.30 2.12
N ALA A 149 1.44 -5.79 0.94
CA ALA A 149 0.85 -4.45 0.75
C ALA A 149 1.58 -3.31 1.49
N GLY A 150 2.93 -3.34 1.49
CA GLY A 150 3.77 -2.34 2.17
C GLY A 150 3.96 -2.57 3.67
N LEU A 151 3.20 -3.48 4.30
CA LEU A 151 3.41 -3.89 5.68
C LEU A 151 4.50 -4.97 5.76
N CYS A 152 5.29 -4.93 6.83
CA CYS A 152 6.36 -5.90 7.08
C CYS A 152 6.36 -6.34 8.54
N GLY A 153 6.40 -7.65 8.77
CA GLY A 153 6.50 -8.27 10.09
C GLY A 153 7.64 -9.28 10.12
N ARG A 154 8.29 -9.43 11.27
CA ARG A 154 9.38 -10.40 11.49
C ARG A 154 9.12 -11.24 12.72
N THR A 155 9.49 -12.52 12.67
CA THR A 155 9.57 -13.34 13.88
C THR A 155 10.77 -12.92 14.72
N SER A 156 10.79 -13.33 15.99
CA SER A 156 12.03 -13.34 16.75
C SER A 156 13.06 -14.27 16.09
N VAL A 157 14.33 -14.00 16.38
CA VAL A 157 15.45 -14.84 15.93
C VAL A 157 15.50 -16.10 16.80
N LYS A 158 15.52 -17.28 16.18
CA LYS A 158 15.74 -18.54 16.89
C LYS A 158 17.24 -18.79 17.01
N LYS A 159 17.82 -18.39 18.14
CA LYS A 159 19.18 -18.80 18.51
C LYS A 159 19.16 -20.25 18.99
N LYS A 160 20.05 -21.10 18.46
CA LYS A 160 20.36 -22.37 19.12
C LYS A 160 21.14 -22.02 20.40
N PHE A 161 20.49 -22.06 21.55
CA PHE A 161 21.22 -22.16 22.82
C PHE A 161 21.93 -23.51 22.79
N LEU A 162 23.25 -23.48 22.89
CA LEU A 162 24.09 -24.65 23.04
C LEU A 162 23.79 -25.36 24.35
#